data_AF-A0A351XDC8-F1
#
_entry.id   AF-A0A351XDC8-F1
#
_cell.length_a   1.000
_cell.length_b   1.000
_cell.length_c   1.000
_cell.angle_alpha   90.00
_cell.angle_beta   90.00
_cell.angle_gamma   90.00
#
_symmetry.space_group_name_H-M   'P 1'
#
loop_
_entity.id
_entity.type
_entity.pdbx_description
1 polymer ?
#
loop_
_entity_poly.entity_id
_entity_poly.type
_entity_poly.pdbx_seq_one_letter_code
_entity_poly.pdbx_strand_id
1 'polypeptide(L)' 'MRQDCKNFESRTYPNGDTVRKCNLDLAPEAPWRCPEDCQSFAKRRVDVNWSHGTLITPETPDEPASL' A
#
# COMPACT_ATOMS: atom_id res chain seq x y z
N MET A 1 15.94 3.11 -5.29
CA MET A 1 14.70 3.41 -4.55
C MET A 1 13.75 2.23 -4.69
N ARG A 2 13.05 1.86 -3.62
CA ARG A 2 12.17 0.67 -3.60
C ARG A 2 10.77 1.04 -4.11
N GLN A 3 10.33 0.42 -5.21
CA GLN A 3 9.02 0.73 -5.82
C GLN A 3 7.86 0.32 -4.92
N ASP A 4 8.02 -0.76 -4.19
CA ASP A 4 7.06 -1.28 -3.22
C ASP A 4 6.98 -0.44 -1.93
N CYS A 5 7.67 0.69 -1.83
CA CYS A 5 7.53 1.61 -0.70
C CYS A 5 6.22 2.44 -0.80
N LYS A 6 5.60 2.74 0.34
CA LYS A 6 4.42 3.62 0.46
C LYS A 6 4.73 5.06 0.05
N ASN A 7 5.97 5.51 0.26
CA ASN A 7 6.42 6.87 -0.01
C ASN A 7 7.02 7.04 -1.42
N PHE A 8 6.89 6.03 -2.28
CA PHE A 8 7.36 6.06 -3.66
C PHE A 8 6.36 6.81 -4.55
N GLU A 9 6.82 7.89 -5.19
CA GLU A 9 6.06 8.60 -6.22
C GLU A 9 6.74 8.48 -7.58
N SER A 10 5.95 8.21 -8.62
CA SER A 10 6.39 8.18 -10.01
C SER A 10 5.41 8.98 -10.85
N ARG A 11 5.89 10.00 -11.54
CA ARG A 11 5.07 10.84 -12.41
C ARG A 11 5.70 10.89 -13.80
N THR A 12 4.91 10.54 -14.80
CA THR A 12 5.27 10.70 -16.21
C THR A 12 4.63 11.98 -16.74
N TYR A 13 5.43 12.80 -17.40
CA TYR A 13 5.01 14.06 -18.00
C TYR A 13 4.67 13.88 -19.49
N PRO A 14 3.87 14.77 -20.10
CA PRO A 14 3.48 14.65 -21.52
C PRO A 14 4.65 14.67 -22.50
N ASN A 15 5.80 15.19 -22.08
CA ASN A 15 7.03 15.22 -22.87
C ASN A 15 7.79 13.87 -22.87
N GLY A 16 7.31 12.86 -22.13
CA GLY A 16 7.93 11.54 -22.01
C GLY A 16 8.89 11.39 -20.82
N ASP A 17 9.19 12.48 -20.10
CA ASP A 17 10.05 12.39 -18.92
C ASP A 17 9.31 11.70 -17.77
N THR A 18 10.02 10.81 -17.07
CA THR A 18 9.51 10.14 -15.88
C THR A 18 10.36 10.50 -14.68
N VAL A 19 9.75 11.19 -13.72
CA VAL A 19 10.38 11.57 -12.46
C VAL A 19 9.95 10.58 -11.38
N ARG A 20 10.92 10.11 -10.60
CA ARG A 20 10.73 9.17 -9.49
C ARG A 20 11.36 9.79 -8.25
N LYS A 21 10.59 9.97 -7.17
CA LYS A 21 11.07 10.60 -5.94
C LYS A 21 10.50 9.97 -4.68
N CYS A 22 11.23 10.08 -3.59
CA CYS A 22 10.75 9.74 -2.25
C CYS A 22 10.09 10.95 -1.61
N ASN A 23 8.84 10.84 -1.18
CA ASN A 23 8.11 11.96 -0.56
C ASN A 23 8.64 12.37 0.82
N LEU A 24 9.60 11.64 1.38
CA LEU A 24 10.25 11.97 2.65
C LEU A 24 11.58 12.70 2.47
N ASP A 25 12.05 12.88 1.23
CA ASP A 25 13.33 13.55 0.89
C ASP A 25 14.56 13.06 1.70
N LEU A 26 14.49 11.83 2.22
CA LEU A 26 15.51 11.19 3.06
C LEU A 26 16.85 10.94 2.35
N ALA A 27 16.93 11.21 1.04
CA ALA A 27 18.12 11.02 0.23
C ALA A 27 18.51 12.34 -0.44
N PRO A 28 19.11 13.29 0.31
CA PRO A 28 19.46 14.61 -0.21
C PRO A 28 20.46 14.56 -1.38
N GLU A 29 21.38 13.59 -1.36
CA GLU A 29 22.40 13.38 -2.41
C GLU A 29 21.85 12.67 -3.67
N ALA A 30 20.74 11.93 -3.54
CA ALA A 30 20.19 11.14 -4.63
C ALA A 30 18.70 10.81 -4.37
N PRO A 31 17.76 11.71 -4.72
CA PRO A 31 16.33 11.53 -4.41
C PRO A 31 15.70 10.28 -5.05
N TRP A 32 16.36 9.69 -6.06
CA TRP A 32 16.00 8.44 -6.74
C TRP A 32 16.63 7.18 -6.11
N ARG A 33 17.47 7.30 -5.08
CA ARG A 33 18.02 6.18 -4.30
C ARG A 33 17.41 6.20 -2.90
N CYS A 34 16.98 5.03 -2.44
CA CYS A 34 16.72 4.83 -1.01
C CYS A 34 18.00 4.28 -0.40
N PRO A 35 18.37 4.65 0.83
CA PRO A 35 19.36 3.93 1.62
C PRO A 35 18.99 2.45 1.73
N GLU A 36 19.98 1.55 1.85
CA GLU A 36 19.74 0.12 2.05
C GLU A 36 18.98 -0.15 3.37
N ASP A 37 19.28 0.63 4.41
CA ASP A 37 18.64 0.60 5.73
C ASP A 37 17.74 1.83 5.95
N CYS A 38 16.72 1.96 5.11
CA CYS A 38 15.75 3.05 5.25
C CYS A 38 14.77 2.73 6.39
N GLN A 39 14.97 3.34 7.55
CA GLN A 39 14.10 3.19 8.74
C GLN A 39 12.64 3.58 8.48
N SER A 40 12.40 4.49 7.52
CA SER A 40 11.05 4.89 7.11
C SER A 40 10.45 4.03 6.00
N PHE A 41 11.09 2.92 5.65
CA PHE A 41 10.56 1.98 4.66
C PHE A 41 9.29 1.32 5.18
N ALA A 42 8.17 1.70 4.59
CA ALA A 42 6.89 1.02 4.77
C ALA A 42 6.47 0.42 3.45
N LYS A 43 6.21 -0.89 3.41
CA LYS A 43 5.70 -1.56 2.21
C LYS A 43 4.30 -1.03 1.86
N ARG A 44 4.12 -0.62 0.62
CA ARG A 44 2.83 -0.22 0.04
C ARG A 44 1.95 -1.45 -0.05
N ARG A 45 0.97 -1.50 0.84
CA ARG A 45 -0.09 -2.50 0.82
C ARG A 45 -1.16 -2.07 -0.20
N VAL A 46 -1.80 -3.05 -0.84
CA VAL A 46 -2.79 -2.85 -1.93
C VAL A 46 -4.21 -2.69 -1.38
N ASP A 47 -4.35 -2.58 -0.06
CA ASP A 47 -5.59 -2.43 0.71
C ASP A 47 -6.16 -0.99 0.72
N VAL A 48 -5.60 -0.09 -0.08
CA VAL A 48 -6.18 1.25 -0.23
C VAL A 48 -7.62 1.13 -0.75
N ASN A 49 -8.56 1.63 0.06
CA ASN A 49 -10.00 1.56 -0.19
C ASN A 49 -10.71 0.21 0.08
N TRP A 50 -10.08 -0.73 0.81
CA TRP A 50 -10.76 -1.92 1.33
C TRP A 50 -11.24 -1.71 2.77
N SER A 51 -12.54 -1.89 3.00
CA SER A 51 -13.12 -2.01 4.33
C SER A 51 -13.13 -3.47 4.76
N HIS A 52 -12.43 -3.79 5.85
CA HIS A 52 -12.51 -5.11 6.47
C HIS A 52 -13.91 -5.28 7.08
N GLY A 53 -14.75 -6.09 6.44
CA GLY A 53 -16.04 -6.52 6.99
C GLY A 53 -15.85 -7.58 8.08
N THR A 54 -16.78 -7.65 9.03
CA THR A 54 -16.86 -8.78 9.97
C THR A 54 -17.79 -9.83 9.38
N LEU A 55 -17.31 -11.05 9.18
CA LEU A 55 -18.15 -12.17 8.77
C LEU A 55 -18.75 -12.80 10.03
N ILE A 56 -19.86 -12.23 10.51
CA ILE A 56 -20.64 -12.84 11.60
C ILE A 56 -21.53 -13.89 10.96
N THR A 57 -21.20 -15.16 11.14
CA THR A 57 -22.12 -16.25 10.85
C THR A 57 -23.16 -16.27 11.97
N PRO A 58 -24.45 -15.98 11.70
CA PRO A 58 -25.49 -16.10 12.71
C PRO A 58 -25.60 -17.56 13.17
N GLU A 59 -26.10 -17.80 14.38
CA GLU A 59 -26.39 -19.17 14.84
C GLU A 59 -27.32 -19.88 13.87
N THR A 60 -27.00 -21.15 13.61
CA THR A 60 -27.85 -22.04 12.83
C THR A 60 -29.21 -22.14 13.53
N PRO A 61 -30.34 -21.84 12.84
CA PRO A 61 -31.66 -22.01 13.42
C PRO A 61 -31.89 -23.45 13.89
N ASP A 62 -32.67 -23.63 14.97
CA ASP A 62 -33.10 -24.95 15.42
C ASP A 62 -33.88 -25.70 14.33
N GLU A 63 -33.71 -27.02 14.30
CA GLU A 63 -34.41 -27.91 13.36
C GLU A 63 -35.93 -27.83 13.58
N PRO A 64 -36.74 -27.67 12.50
CA PRO A 64 -38.19 -27.60 12.64
C PRO A 64 -38.78 -28.90 13.19
N ALA A 65 -39.74 -28.78 14.11
CA ALA A 65 -40.31 -29.90 14.87
C ALA A 65 -41.26 -30.84 14.09
N SER A 66 -41.28 -30.83 12.75
CA SER A 66 -42.21 -31.66 11.98
C SER A 66 -41.68 -32.11 10.62
N LEU A 67 -41.88 -33.40 10.34
CA LEU A 67 -41.96 -33.98 9.00
C LEU A 67 -43.37 -33.82 8.42
#